data_AF-A0A7C4H7E1-F1
#
_entry.id   AF-A0A7C4H7E1-F1
#
_cell.length_a   1.000
_cell.length_b   1.000
_cell.length_c   1.000
_cell.angle_alpha   90.00
_cell.angle_beta   90.00
_cell.angle_gamma   90.00
#
_symmetry.space_group_name_H-M   'P 1'
#
loop_
_entity.id
_entity.type
_entity.pdbx_description
1 polymer ?
#
loop_
_entity_poly.entity_id
_entity_poly.type
_entity_poly.pdbx_seq_one_letter_code
_entity_poly.pdbx_strand_id
1 'polypeptide(L)'
;MDKDVLDVARKYGGIITLSIIVWELKVSLEAAQKSLERFVKHGEAIRKKVDSLLIYDFQSARIHLARSDNLVVEALRDNPFGLSRSELISQTGMAIEVLDESIKRLEDLKIIYQDMVTDKYKLRSYSLPTAT
;
A
#
# COMPACT_ATOMS: atom_id res chain seq x y z
N MET A 1 -12.97 15.86 -1.08
CA MET A 1 -12.69 14.62 -1.83
C MET A 1 -11.22 14.44 -2.13
N ASP A 2 -10.54 15.38 -2.80
CA ASP A 2 -9.11 15.18 -3.12
C ASP A 2 -8.22 15.08 -1.85
N LYS A 3 -8.45 15.96 -0.86
CA LYS A 3 -7.81 15.83 0.46
C LYS A 3 -8.06 14.47 1.09
N ASP A 4 -9.30 13.99 1.05
CA ASP A 4 -9.69 12.72 1.67
C ASP A 4 -9.02 11.52 0.99
N VAL A 5 -8.87 11.55 -0.34
CA VAL A 5 -8.13 10.52 -1.10
C VAL A 5 -6.66 10.51 -0.72
N LEU A 6 -6.03 11.68 -0.54
CA LEU A 6 -4.64 11.76 -0.09
C LEU A 6 -4.46 11.26 1.35
N ASP A 7 -5.40 11.57 2.24
CA ASP A 7 -5.38 11.09 3.61
C ASP A 7 -5.56 9.55 3.67
N VAL A 8 -6.41 8.99 2.82
CA VAL A 8 -6.50 7.53 2.65
C VAL A 8 -5.21 6.97 2.05
N ALA A 9 -4.64 7.59 1.02
CA ALA A 9 -3.37 7.14 0.45
C ALA A 9 -2.27 7.10 1.52
N ARG A 10 -2.15 8.12 2.36
CA ARG A 10 -1.18 8.16 3.48
C ARG A 10 -1.42 7.03 4.47
N LYS A 11 -2.67 6.81 4.87
CA LYS A 11 -3.07 5.72 5.79
C LYS A 11 -2.66 4.34 5.30
N TYR A 12 -2.57 4.14 3.98
CA TYR A 12 -2.23 2.87 3.35
C TYR A 12 -0.82 2.83 2.74
N GLY A 13 0.10 3.71 3.19
CA GLY A 13 1.49 3.70 2.72
C GLY A 13 1.67 4.15 1.27
N GLY A 14 0.71 4.92 0.74
CA GLY A 14 0.72 5.48 -0.61
C GLY A 14 0.29 4.50 -1.70
N ILE A 15 -0.02 3.24 -1.39
CA ILE A 15 -0.50 2.26 -2.38
C ILE A 15 -1.96 1.96 -2.08
N ILE A 16 -2.86 2.30 -3.00
CA ILE A 16 -4.31 2.07 -2.81
C ILE A 16 -4.96 1.43 -4.03
N THR A 17 -6.07 0.75 -3.79
CA THR A 17 -6.96 0.20 -4.82
C THR A 17 -8.25 1.00 -4.88
N LEU A 18 -8.99 0.87 -5.98
CA LEU A 18 -10.30 1.50 -6.14
C LEU A 18 -11.28 1.10 -5.02
N SER A 19 -11.24 -0.17 -4.61
CA SER A 19 -12.10 -0.70 -3.56
C SER A 19 -11.82 -0.09 -2.18
N ILE A 20 -10.56 0.21 -1.87
CA ILE A 20 -10.19 0.91 -0.62
C ILE A 20 -10.80 2.32 -0.58
N ILE A 21 -10.77 3.08 -1.68
CA ILE A 21 -11.39 4.42 -1.73
C ILE A 21 -12.90 4.33 -1.54
N VAL A 22 -13.55 3.40 -2.24
CA VAL A 22 -15.00 3.18 -2.11
C VAL A 22 -15.37 2.88 -0.67
N TRP A 23 -14.62 2.00 0.00
CA TRP A 23 -14.89 1.58 1.37
C TRP A 23 -14.61 2.70 2.39
N GLU A 24 -13.43 3.31 2.35
CA GLU A 24 -13.00 4.34 3.31
C GLU A 24 -13.87 5.60 3.22
N LEU A 25 -14.15 6.05 1.99
CA LEU A 25 -14.87 7.30 1.77
C LEU A 25 -16.39 7.12 1.64
N LYS A 26 -16.88 5.89 1.62
CA LYS A 26 -18.31 5.54 1.45
C LYS A 26 -18.93 6.21 0.22
N VAL A 27 -18.17 6.21 -0.89
CA VAL A 27 -18.59 6.81 -2.17
C VAL A 27 -18.92 5.74 -3.20
N SER A 28 -19.62 6.12 -4.27
CA SER A 28 -19.86 5.20 -5.39
C SER A 28 -18.56 4.84 -6.11
N LEU A 29 -18.57 3.68 -6.78
CA LEU A 29 -17.47 3.22 -7.62
C LEU A 29 -17.07 4.27 -8.67
N GLU A 30 -18.06 4.90 -9.30
CA GLU A 30 -17.85 5.93 -10.31
C GLU A 30 -17.19 7.18 -9.72
N ALA A 31 -17.63 7.63 -8.54
CA ALA A 31 -17.04 8.80 -7.87
C ALA A 31 -15.59 8.53 -7.46
N ALA A 32 -15.31 7.35 -6.90
CA ALA A 32 -13.96 6.93 -6.55
C ALA A 32 -13.05 6.86 -7.78
N GLN A 33 -13.52 6.24 -8.87
CA GLN A 33 -12.78 6.14 -10.12
C GLN A 33 -12.48 7.52 -10.72
N LYS A 34 -13.48 8.39 -10.81
CA LYS A 34 -13.29 9.77 -11.29
C LYS A 34 -12.26 10.52 -10.45
N SER A 35 -12.28 10.35 -9.13
CA SER A 35 -11.31 11.00 -8.24
C SER A 35 -9.89 10.51 -8.51
N LEU A 36 -9.67 9.20 -8.58
CA LEU A 36 -8.35 8.61 -8.80
C LEU A 36 -7.79 8.95 -10.18
N GLU A 37 -8.62 8.94 -11.23
CA GLU A 37 -8.20 9.32 -12.58
C GLU A 37 -7.79 10.80 -12.67
N ARG A 38 -8.36 11.69 -11.84
CA ARG A 38 -7.85 13.08 -11.73
C ARG A 38 -6.43 13.12 -11.17
N PHE A 39 -6.13 12.39 -10.10
CA PHE A 39 -4.78 12.33 -9.54
C PHE A 39 -3.77 11.79 -10.56
N VAL A 40 -4.16 10.77 -11.33
CA VAL A 40 -3.33 10.23 -12.42
C VAL A 40 -3.10 11.28 -13.50
N LYS A 41 -4.14 11.99 -13.93
CA LYS A 41 -4.04 13.05 -14.95
C LYS A 41 -3.12 14.20 -14.52
N HIS A 42 -3.09 14.52 -13.23
CA HIS A 42 -2.24 15.57 -12.68
C HIS A 42 -0.82 15.11 -12.30
N GLY A 43 -0.49 13.82 -12.49
CA GLY A 43 0.83 13.27 -12.18
C GLY A 43 1.08 13.01 -10.70
N GLU A 44 0.06 13.14 -9.85
CA GLU A 44 0.14 12.92 -8.40
C GLU A 44 0.05 11.43 -8.03
N ALA A 45 -0.50 10.60 -8.93
CA ALA A 45 -0.58 9.16 -8.77
C ALA A 45 -0.19 8.43 -10.04
N ILE A 46 0.44 7.27 -9.90
CA ILE A 46 0.74 6.37 -11.02
C ILE A 46 -0.23 5.21 -10.99
N ARG A 47 -1.01 5.05 -12.07
CA ARG A 47 -1.87 3.88 -12.24
C ARG A 47 -1.05 2.70 -12.75
N LYS A 48 -0.98 1.62 -11.98
CA LYS A 48 -0.19 0.42 -12.31
C LYS A 48 -1.06 -0.83 -12.22
N LYS A 49 -0.88 -1.75 -13.18
CA LYS A 49 -1.43 -3.10 -13.10
C LYS A 49 -0.36 -4.02 -12.52
N VAL A 50 -0.67 -4.70 -11.42
CA VAL A 50 0.20 -5.68 -10.78
C VAL A 50 -0.58 -6.99 -10.73
N ASP A 51 -0.14 -7.96 -11.54
CA ASP A 51 -0.90 -9.17 -11.84
C ASP A 51 -2.35 -8.85 -12.28
N SER A 52 -3.36 -9.25 -11.51
CA SER A 52 -4.77 -8.99 -11.78
C SER A 52 -5.32 -7.74 -11.09
N LEU A 53 -4.51 -7.07 -10.26
CA LEU A 53 -4.92 -5.90 -9.47
C LEU A 53 -4.54 -4.59 -10.15
N LEU A 54 -5.47 -3.63 -10.12
CA LEU A 54 -5.22 -2.25 -10.50
C LEU A 54 -4.97 -1.42 -9.24
N ILE A 55 -3.78 -0.83 -9.17
CA ILE A 55 -3.34 -0.03 -8.04
C ILE A 55 -3.05 1.41 -8.47
N TYR A 56 -3.13 2.32 -7.50
CA TYR A 56 -2.73 3.72 -7.63
C TYR A 56 -1.63 3.99 -6.63
N ASP A 57 -0.47 4.37 -7.16
CA ASP A 57 0.76 4.61 -6.42
C ASP A 57 0.96 6.12 -6.23
N PHE A 58 0.74 6.60 -5.00
CA PHE A 58 0.94 7.97 -4.54
C PHE A 58 2.28 8.09 -3.81
N GLN A 59 3.34 8.38 -4.57
CA GLN A 59 4.69 8.56 -4.00
C GLN A 59 4.74 9.67 -2.95
N SER A 60 4.06 10.79 -3.21
CA SER A 60 3.97 11.92 -2.29
C SER A 60 3.31 11.56 -0.96
N ALA A 61 2.40 10.58 -0.94
CA ALA A 61 1.72 10.14 0.28
C ALA A 61 2.64 9.36 1.24
N ARG A 62 3.79 8.85 0.78
CA ARG A 62 4.74 8.08 1.61
C ARG A 62 6.10 8.76 1.82
N ILE A 63 6.21 10.05 1.50
CA ILE A 63 7.44 10.83 1.72
C ILE A 63 7.87 10.90 3.21
N HIS A 64 6.91 10.70 4.12
CA HIS A 64 7.14 10.70 5.56
C HIS A 64 7.70 9.37 6.08
N LEU A 65 7.66 8.29 5.28
CA LEU A 65 8.20 6.99 5.66
C LEU A 65 9.73 7.01 5.55
N ALA A 66 10.40 6.26 6.42
CA ALA A 66 11.83 6.05 6.30
C ALA A 66 12.16 5.34 4.97
N ARG A 67 13.41 5.51 4.49
CA ARG A 67 13.84 4.87 3.24
C ARG A 67 13.66 3.34 3.27
N SER A 68 14.00 2.70 4.39
CA SER A 68 13.85 1.25 4.56
C SER A 68 12.37 0.82 4.52
N ASP A 69 11.48 1.62 5.11
CA ASP A 69 10.04 1.38 5.10
C ASP A 69 9.47 1.49 3.68
N ASN A 70 9.93 2.49 2.91
CA ASN A 70 9.58 2.64 1.51
C ASN A 70 10.02 1.43 0.67
N LEU A 71 11.22 0.89 0.90
CA LEU A 71 11.69 -0.30 0.18
C LEU A 71 10.80 -1.52 0.45
N VAL A 72 10.33 -1.72 1.69
CA VAL A 72 9.38 -2.79 2.01
C VAL A 72 8.04 -2.58 1.31
N VAL A 73 7.50 -1.36 1.35
CA VAL A 73 6.24 -1.02 0.66
C VAL A 73 6.35 -1.26 -0.85
N GLU A 74 7.47 -0.90 -1.47
CA GLU A 74 7.71 -1.10 -2.89
C GLU A 74 7.86 -2.57 -3.27
N ALA A 75 8.58 -3.36 -2.47
CA ALA A 75 8.69 -4.80 -2.65
C ALA A 75 7.31 -5.47 -2.57
N LEU A 76 6.50 -5.11 -1.57
CA LEU A 76 5.15 -5.65 -1.42
C LEU A 76 4.17 -5.13 -2.48
N ARG A 77 4.35 -3.89 -2.96
CA ARG A 77 3.56 -3.32 -4.06
C ARG A 77 3.59 -4.24 -5.27
N ASP A 78 4.78 -4.72 -5.61
CA ASP A 78 5.00 -5.54 -6.81
C ASP A 78 4.69 -7.04 -6.57
N ASN A 79 4.35 -7.42 -5.33
CA ASN A 79 4.07 -8.80 -4.92
C ASN A 79 2.76 -8.88 -4.12
N PRO A 80 1.58 -8.83 -4.78
CA PRO A 80 0.30 -8.70 -4.09
C PRO A 80 -0.11 -9.89 -3.24
N PHE A 81 0.43 -11.08 -3.52
CA PHE A 81 0.25 -12.27 -2.70
C PHE A 81 1.13 -12.30 -1.44
N GLY A 82 1.92 -11.25 -1.24
CA GLY A 82 2.82 -11.08 -0.13
C GLY A 82 4.17 -11.76 -0.31
N LEU A 83 5.07 -11.42 0.59
CA LEU A 83 6.43 -11.93 0.64
C LEU A 83 6.73 -12.47 2.04
N SER A 84 7.41 -13.61 2.10
CA SER A 84 8.04 -14.10 3.32
C SER A 84 9.19 -13.18 3.73
N ARG A 85 9.66 -13.33 4.97
CA ARG A 85 10.79 -12.57 5.49
C ARG A 85 12.06 -12.73 4.64
N SER A 86 12.36 -13.95 4.19
CA SER A 86 13.53 -14.22 3.33
C SER A 86 13.41 -13.58 1.95
N GLU A 87 12.21 -13.57 1.37
CA GLU A 87 11.94 -12.89 0.10
C GLU A 87 12.06 -11.37 0.24
N LEU A 88 11.62 -10.79 1.37
CA LEU A 88 11.80 -9.36 1.66
C LEU A 88 13.28 -8.99 1.80
N ILE A 89 14.09 -9.81 2.48
CA ILE A 89 15.54 -9.61 2.57
C ILE A 89 16.14 -9.59 1.16
N SER A 90 15.80 -10.59 0.34
CA SER A 90 16.31 -10.72 -1.03
C SER A 90 15.94 -9.53 -1.91
N GLN A 91 14.70 -9.05 -1.84
CA GLN A 91 14.24 -7.93 -2.68
C GLN A 91 14.72 -6.56 -2.20
N THR A 92 14.85 -6.36 -0.89
CA THR A 92 15.23 -5.05 -0.32
C THR A 92 16.74 -4.90 -0.14
N GLY A 93 17.49 -6.01 -0.08
CA GLY A 93 18.92 -6.02 0.20
C GLY A 93 19.28 -5.56 1.63
N MET A 94 18.29 -5.48 2.52
CA MET A 94 18.49 -4.98 3.88
C MET A 94 19.07 -6.06 4.79
N ALA A 95 19.84 -5.62 5.80
CA ALA A 95 20.20 -6.47 6.93
C ALA A 95 18.94 -6.87 7.71
N ILE A 96 18.99 -8.03 8.37
CA ILE A 96 17.85 -8.64 9.05
C ILE A 96 17.27 -7.70 10.11
N GLU A 97 18.13 -7.09 10.91
CA GLU A 97 17.75 -6.20 12.00
C GLU A 97 17.03 -4.95 11.47
N VAL A 98 17.53 -4.39 10.36
CA VAL A 98 16.93 -3.21 9.71
C VAL A 98 15.56 -3.56 9.13
N LEU A 99 15.44 -4.73 8.51
CA LEU A 99 14.17 -5.20 7.98
C LEU A 99 13.14 -5.40 9.10
N ASP A 100 13.53 -6.03 10.21
CA ASP A 100 12.63 -6.30 11.33
C ASP A 100 12.08 -5.00 11.95
N GLU A 101 12.94 -4.01 12.15
CA GLU A 101 12.53 -2.70 12.62
C GLU A 101 11.56 -2.02 11.65
N SER A 102 11.82 -2.13 10.33
CA SER A 102 10.95 -1.60 9.29
C SER A 102 9.59 -2.29 9.25
N ILE A 103 9.56 -3.63 9.33
CA ILE A 103 8.33 -4.41 9.39
C ILE A 103 7.51 -3.97 10.60
N LYS A 104 8.12 -3.92 11.78
CA LYS A 104 7.46 -3.51 13.01
C LYS A 104 6.84 -2.11 12.90
N ARG A 105 7.60 -1.12 12.40
CA ARG A 105 7.06 0.24 12.20
C ARG A 105 5.88 0.26 11.23
N LEU A 106 5.96 -0.47 10.12
CA LEU A 106 4.89 -0.53 9.13
C LEU A 106 3.63 -1.24 9.64
N GLU A 107 3.80 -2.25 10.50
CA GLU A 107 2.70 -2.92 11.21
C GLU A 107 2.04 -1.99 12.24
N ASP A 108 2.84 -1.28 13.03
CA ASP A 108 2.35 -0.27 13.99
C ASP A 108 1.56 0.85 13.29
N LEU A 109 2.01 1.24 12.09
CA LEU A 109 1.30 2.19 11.21
C LEU A 109 0.10 1.57 10.46
N LYS A 110 -0.12 0.26 10.58
CA LYS A 110 -1.18 -0.51 9.91
C LYS A 110 -1.13 -0.41 8.38
N ILE A 111 0.07 -0.27 7.82
CA ILE A 111 0.31 -0.24 6.37
C ILE A 111 0.44 -1.67 5.84
N ILE A 112 1.14 -2.53 6.59
CA ILE A 112 1.30 -3.95 6.29
C ILE A 112 0.69 -4.81 7.40
N TYR A 113 0.54 -6.10 7.12
CA TYR A 113 0.22 -7.12 8.12
C TYR A 113 0.83 -8.46 7.72
N GLN A 114 1.06 -9.33 8.70
CA GLN A 114 1.44 -10.73 8.47
C GLN A 114 0.19 -11.61 8.33
N ASP A 115 0.10 -12.33 7.22
CA ASP A 115 -0.91 -13.37 7.02
C ASP A 115 -0.44 -14.66 7.70
N MET A 116 -1.08 -15.01 8.81
CA MET A 116 -0.70 -16.16 9.65
C MET A 116 -0.89 -17.53 8.97
N VAL A 117 -1.68 -17.61 7.90
CA VAL A 117 -1.91 -18.88 7.17
C VAL A 117 -0.77 -19.14 6.20
N THR A 118 -0.30 -18.08 5.54
CA THR A 118 0.76 -18.18 4.51
C THR A 118 2.15 -17.80 5.00
N ASP A 119 2.25 -17.24 6.20
CA ASP A 119 3.47 -16.65 6.78
C ASP A 119 4.10 -15.59 5.87
N LYS A 120 3.24 -14.76 5.26
CA LYS A 120 3.64 -13.70 4.32
C LYS A 120 3.18 -12.33 4.77
N TYR A 121 4.05 -11.35 4.61
CA TYR A 121 3.71 -9.95 4.80
C TYR A 121 2.99 -9.42 3.56
N LYS A 122 1.93 -8.64 3.77
CA LYS A 122 1.08 -8.08 2.71
C LYS A 122 0.76 -6.62 2.97
N LEU A 123 0.57 -5.86 1.89
CA LEU A 123 0.00 -4.51 2.00
C LEU A 123 -1.47 -4.62 2.42
N ARG A 124 -1.86 -3.83 3.42
CA ARG A 124 -3.25 -3.79 3.89
C ARG A 124 -4.21 -3.28 2.80
N SER A 125 -3.72 -2.49 1.85
CA SER A 125 -4.54 -1.95 0.74
C SER A 125 -4.98 -3.01 -0.28
N TYR A 126 -4.40 -4.21 -0.23
CA TYR A 126 -4.79 -5.34 -1.07
C TYR A 126 -5.87 -6.22 -0.44
N SER A 127 -6.16 -6.01 0.83
CA SER A 127 -7.20 -6.73 1.56
C SER A 127 -8.34 -5.77 1.87
N LEU A 128 -9.57 -6.17 1.55
CA LEU A 128 -10.73 -5.42 2.03
C LEU A 128 -10.72 -5.48 3.57
N PRO A 129 -10.83 -4.33 4.27
CA PRO A 129 -10.93 -4.34 5.72
C PRO A 129 -12.16 -5.16 6.14
N THR A 130 -11.93 -6.16 6.97
CA THR A 130 -12.98 -6.91 7.63
C THR A 130 -13.66 -5.99 8.64
N ALA A 131 -15.00 -5.91 8.58
CA ALA A 131 -15.77 -5.23 9.62
C ALA A 131 -15.45 -5.91 10.95
N THR A 132 -14.83 -5.16 11.86
CA THR A 132 -14.58 -5.58 13.25
C THR A 132 -15.60 -4.89 14.13
#